data_AF-A0A5J4XXI1-F1
#
_entry.id   AF-A0A5J4XXI1-F1
#
_cell.length_a   1.000
_cell.length_b   1.000
_cell.length_c   1.000
_cell.angle_alpha   90.00
_cell.angle_beta   90.00
_cell.angle_gamma   90.00
#
_symmetry.space_group_name_H-M   'P 1'
#
loop_
_entity.id
_entity.type
_entity.pdbx_description
1 polymer ?
#
loop_
_entity_poly.entity_id
_entity_poly.type
_entity_poly.pdbx_seq_one_letter_code
_entity_poly.pdbx_strand_id
1 'polypeptide(L)'
;MQLIDPTEITEKQLLQWYENIDLNKDGELDAGELQRALATCNLHFSLAVVAHMIRIQNHGRANSISCAEFCRLHGFLTDMQQSFQYFGQAHAGQLQQTEAMEALQHAGFQLDDMAFTTLFKAFNPDCTHWLSISEYIALTLFLQSASATFEAFDQQKKGVVTLNFNQWIYATANVV
;
A
#
# COMPACT_ATOMS: atom_id res chain seq x y z
N MET A 1 12.25 -6.28 17.37
CA MET A 1 11.08 -5.46 17.72
C MET A 1 9.94 -6.01 16.88
N GLN A 2 9.06 -6.83 17.46
CA GLN A 2 7.93 -7.41 16.73
C GLN A 2 6.90 -6.31 16.47
N LEU A 3 6.29 -6.33 15.29
CA LEU A 3 5.02 -5.64 15.08
C LEU A 3 4.05 -6.15 16.14
N ILE A 4 3.54 -5.22 16.93
CA ILE A 4 2.68 -5.47 18.08
C ILE A 4 1.37 -6.08 17.57
N ASP A 5 0.82 -7.02 18.32
CA ASP A 5 -0.42 -7.74 18.03
C ASP A 5 -1.53 -6.76 17.55
N PRO A 6 -2.05 -6.93 16.32
CA PRO A 6 -2.95 -5.96 15.69
C PRO A 6 -4.34 -5.85 16.33
N THR A 7 -4.69 -6.74 17.27
CA THR A 7 -6.03 -6.75 17.87
C THR A 7 -6.21 -5.81 19.07
N GLU A 8 -5.14 -5.21 19.60
CA GLU A 8 -5.23 -4.33 20.78
C GLU A 8 -4.23 -3.16 20.77
N ILE A 9 -3.87 -2.61 19.60
CA ILE A 9 -3.12 -1.35 19.61
C ILE A 9 -4.06 -0.23 20.06
N THR A 10 -3.93 0.17 21.33
CA THR A 10 -4.68 1.32 21.84
C THR A 10 -4.18 2.58 21.12
N GLU A 11 -5.06 3.56 20.87
CA GLU A 11 -4.71 4.87 20.29
C GLU A 11 -3.45 5.48 20.95
N LYS A 12 -3.28 5.22 22.25
CA LYS A 12 -2.10 5.61 23.05
C LYS A 12 -0.79 4.93 22.62
N GLN A 13 -0.81 3.66 22.22
CA GLN A 13 0.36 2.95 21.71
C GLN A 13 0.73 3.39 20.29
N LEU A 14 -0.26 3.68 19.43
CA LEU A 14 -0.03 4.31 18.12
C LEU A 14 0.62 5.68 18.27
N LEU A 15 0.15 6.47 19.24
CA LEU A 15 0.69 7.79 19.52
C LEU A 15 2.13 7.74 20.06
N GLN A 16 2.42 6.80 20.96
CA GLN A 16 3.81 6.55 21.41
C GLN A 16 4.70 6.07 20.27
N TRP A 17 4.19 5.25 19.37
CA TRP A 17 4.95 4.80 18.21
C TRP A 17 5.22 5.96 17.26
N TYR A 18 4.22 6.80 17.00
CA TYR A 18 4.33 8.03 16.23
C TYR A 18 5.43 8.95 16.78
N GLU A 19 5.41 9.25 18.08
CA GLU A 19 6.43 10.08 18.75
C GLU A 19 7.85 9.51 18.67
N ASN A 20 7.99 8.18 18.54
CA ASN A 20 9.29 7.53 18.39
C ASN A 20 9.79 7.53 16.94
N ILE A 21 8.90 7.70 15.96
CA ILE A 21 9.23 7.76 14.54
C ILE A 21 9.50 9.20 14.09
N ASP A 22 8.81 10.17 14.68
CA ASP A 22 9.03 11.60 14.48
C ASP A 22 10.37 12.01 15.14
N LEU A 23 11.45 11.93 14.38
CA LEU A 23 12.81 12.11 14.89
C LEU A 23 13.17 13.58 15.02
N ASN A 24 12.64 14.40 14.13
CA ASN A 24 12.88 15.84 14.14
C ASN A 24 11.92 16.59 15.10
N LYS A 25 10.87 15.92 15.59
CA LYS A 25 9.84 16.42 16.50
C LYS A 25 9.06 17.60 15.96
N ASP A 26 8.84 17.63 14.65
CA ASP A 26 8.04 18.67 13.99
C ASP A 26 6.54 18.39 14.02
N GLY A 27 6.13 17.20 14.48
CA GLY A 27 4.75 16.79 14.63
C GLY A 27 4.15 16.16 13.37
N GLU A 28 4.93 15.99 12.30
CA GLU A 28 4.56 15.30 11.06
C GLU A 28 5.58 14.19 10.75
N LEU A 29 5.20 13.19 9.95
CA LEU A 29 6.13 12.14 9.51
C LEU A 29 6.46 12.29 8.04
N ASP A 30 7.74 12.50 7.72
CA ASP A 30 8.22 12.51 6.35
C ASP A 30 8.48 11.09 5.80
N ALA A 31 8.73 11.00 4.49
CA ALA A 31 8.97 9.71 3.82
C ALA A 31 10.22 8.99 4.35
N GLY A 32 11.25 9.71 4.78
CA GLY A 32 12.49 9.13 5.30
C GLY A 32 12.34 8.59 6.72
N GLU A 33 11.57 9.26 7.57
CA GLU A 33 11.19 8.79 8.90
C GLU A 33 10.31 7.54 8.81
N LEU A 34 9.26 7.59 7.99
CA LEU A 34 8.37 6.45 7.76
C LEU A 34 9.11 5.25 7.17
N GLN A 35 10.02 5.46 6.21
CA GLN A 35 10.81 4.37 5.62
C GLN A 35 11.65 3.64 6.68
N ARG A 36 12.30 4.39 7.58
CA ARG A 36 13.10 3.81 8.68
C ARG A 36 12.23 3.05 9.68
N ALA A 37 11.05 3.57 9.98
CA ALA A 37 10.10 2.89 10.85
C ALA A 37 9.65 1.55 10.26
N LEU A 38 9.24 1.53 8.99
CA LEU A 38 8.83 0.31 8.28
C LEU A 38 9.96 -0.71 8.21
N ALA A 39 11.20 -0.26 7.96
CA ALA A 39 12.37 -1.14 7.96
C ALA A 39 12.63 -1.82 9.31
N THR A 40 12.35 -1.13 10.43
CA THR A 40 12.44 -1.70 11.78
C THR A 40 11.42 -2.83 12.00
N CYS A 41 10.33 -2.80 11.23
CA CYS A 41 9.28 -3.81 11.18
C CYS A 41 9.52 -4.88 10.09
N ASN A 42 10.73 -4.97 9.53
CA ASN A 42 11.10 -5.89 8.45
C ASN A 42 10.30 -5.67 7.15
N LEU A 43 9.76 -4.46 6.95
CA LEU A 43 9.11 -4.03 5.72
C LEU A 43 10.05 -3.09 4.97
N HIS A 44 10.62 -3.56 3.87
CA HIS A 44 11.62 -2.83 3.10
C HIS A 44 11.01 -2.27 1.82
N PHE A 45 10.86 -0.95 1.78
CA PHE A 45 10.31 -0.22 0.63
C PHE A 45 11.32 0.79 0.10
N SER A 46 11.28 1.06 -1.21
CA SER A 46 11.99 2.20 -1.78
C SER A 46 11.38 3.51 -1.28
N LEU A 47 12.16 4.60 -1.28
CA LEU A 47 11.65 5.90 -0.85
C LEU A 47 10.47 6.36 -1.71
N ALA A 48 10.45 5.99 -3.00
CA ALA A 48 9.34 6.26 -3.90
C ALA A 48 8.04 5.59 -3.45
N VAL A 49 8.09 4.31 -3.04
CA VAL A 49 6.90 3.60 -2.53
C VAL A 49 6.41 4.22 -1.22
N VAL A 50 7.32 4.60 -0.32
CA VAL A 50 6.95 5.26 0.95
C VAL A 50 6.36 6.65 0.72
N ALA A 51 6.93 7.44 -0.20
CA ALA A 51 6.36 8.73 -0.59
C ALA A 51 4.97 8.55 -1.22
N HIS A 52 4.76 7.48 -1.99
CA HIS A 52 3.46 7.14 -2.54
C HIS A 52 2.45 6.76 -1.43
N MET A 53 2.86 5.97 -0.42
CA MET A 53 2.02 5.69 0.76
C MET A 53 1.58 6.97 1.46
N ILE A 54 2.49 7.92 1.66
CA ILE A 54 2.18 9.24 2.23
C ILE A 54 1.16 9.97 1.37
N ARG A 55 1.37 10.04 0.05
CA ARG A 55 0.47 10.75 -0.87
C ARG A 55 -0.95 10.20 -0.85
N ILE A 56 -1.12 8.89 -0.74
CA ILE A 56 -2.45 8.24 -0.71
C ILE A 56 -3.20 8.58 0.58
N GLN A 57 -2.48 8.68 1.70
CA GLN A 57 -3.07 8.89 3.02
C GLN A 57 -3.24 10.37 3.35
N ASN A 58 -2.36 11.22 2.80
CA ASN A 58 -2.36 12.65 3.02
C ASN A 58 -3.55 13.29 2.28
N HIS A 59 -4.50 13.81 3.04
CA HIS A 59 -5.58 14.63 2.48
C HIS A 59 -5.22 16.13 2.43
N GLY A 60 -4.00 16.46 2.86
CA GLY A 60 -3.42 17.80 2.83
C GLY A 60 -2.57 18.07 1.58
N ARG A 61 -1.61 18.99 1.70
CA ARG A 61 -0.64 19.35 0.64
C ARG A 61 0.81 19.23 1.08
N ALA A 62 1.04 18.57 2.21
CA ALA A 62 2.38 18.38 2.77
C ALA A 62 2.97 17.05 2.27
N ASN A 63 4.30 16.96 2.20
CA ASN A 63 5.01 15.71 1.86
C ASN A 63 5.22 14.82 3.09
N SER A 64 4.28 14.88 4.02
CA SER A 64 4.34 14.33 5.37
C SER A 64 2.94 13.93 5.81
N ILE A 65 2.82 13.10 6.85
CA ILE A 65 1.52 12.70 7.41
C ILE A 65 1.41 13.06 8.88
N SER A 66 0.22 13.49 9.29
CA SER A 66 -0.16 13.67 10.69
C SER A 66 -0.38 12.33 11.40
N CYS A 67 -0.46 12.35 12.73
CA CYS A 67 -0.77 11.14 13.52
C CYS A 67 -2.09 10.47 13.08
N ALA A 68 -3.12 11.25 12.73
CA ALA A 68 -4.39 10.69 12.27
C ALA A 68 -4.28 9.98 10.90
N GLU A 69 -3.47 10.53 10.00
CA GLU A 69 -3.14 9.91 8.70
C GLU A 69 -2.28 8.66 8.88
N PHE A 70 -1.33 8.70 9.81
CA PHE A 70 -0.52 7.56 10.18
C PHE A 70 -1.35 6.41 10.76
N CYS A 71 -2.35 6.68 11.60
CA CYS A 71 -3.26 5.64 12.10
C CYS A 71 -3.99 4.93 10.96
N ARG A 72 -4.42 5.66 9.92
CA ARG A 72 -5.05 5.05 8.73
C ARG A 72 -4.07 4.22 7.92
N LEU A 73 -2.85 4.72 7.73
CA LEU A 73 -1.79 3.96 7.07
C LEU A 73 -1.48 2.66 7.83
N HIS A 74 -1.35 2.73 9.14
CA HIS A 74 -1.10 1.55 9.98
C HIS A 74 -2.23 0.53 9.87
N GLY A 75 -3.50 0.97 9.89
CA GLY A 75 -4.65 0.11 9.66
C GLY A 75 -4.57 -0.61 8.31
N PHE A 76 -4.29 0.13 7.23
CA PHE A 76 -4.08 -0.46 5.91
C PHE A 76 -2.94 -1.51 5.90
N LEU A 77 -1.78 -1.18 6.48
CA LEU A 77 -0.65 -2.12 6.54
C LEU A 77 -0.99 -3.37 7.34
N THR A 78 -1.74 -3.21 8.43
CA THR A 78 -2.24 -4.32 9.26
C THR A 78 -3.16 -5.24 8.46
N ASP A 79 -4.14 -4.67 7.74
CA ASP A 79 -5.07 -5.44 6.91
C ASP A 79 -4.33 -6.22 5.82
N MET A 80 -3.32 -5.60 5.20
CA MET A 80 -2.48 -6.27 4.19
C MET A 80 -1.64 -7.40 4.80
N GLN A 81 -1.11 -7.22 6.01
CA GLN A 81 -0.38 -8.27 6.71
C GLN A 81 -1.27 -9.45 7.07
N GLN A 82 -2.50 -9.19 7.55
CA GLN A 82 -3.46 -10.23 7.86
C GLN A 82 -3.91 -10.99 6.61
N SER A 83 -4.21 -10.27 5.53
CA SER A 83 -4.50 -10.88 4.22
C SER A 83 -3.34 -11.77 3.75
N PHE A 84 -2.13 -11.22 3.76
CA PHE A 84 -0.93 -11.96 3.36
C PHE A 84 -0.71 -13.22 4.20
N GLN A 85 -0.89 -13.12 5.52
CA GLN A 85 -0.77 -14.27 6.42
C GLN A 85 -1.88 -15.29 6.19
N TYR A 86 -3.10 -14.87 5.89
CA TYR A 86 -4.22 -15.76 5.64
C TYR A 86 -4.04 -16.57 4.35
N PHE A 87 -3.66 -15.91 3.24
CA PHE A 87 -3.50 -16.56 1.94
C PHE A 87 -2.13 -17.24 1.77
N GLY A 88 -1.07 -16.77 2.42
CA GLY A 88 0.30 -17.29 2.27
C GLY A 88 0.70 -18.43 3.21
N GLN A 89 -0.25 -19.03 3.94
CA GLN A 89 0.05 -20.07 4.95
C GLN A 89 0.75 -21.29 4.36
N ALA A 90 0.43 -21.64 3.12
CA ALA A 90 0.96 -22.84 2.48
C ALA A 90 2.45 -22.73 2.12
N HIS A 91 3.00 -21.51 2.02
CA HIS A 91 4.30 -21.26 1.39
C HIS A 91 5.25 -20.40 2.22
N ALA A 92 5.31 -20.68 3.53
CA ALA A 92 6.26 -20.06 4.45
C ALA A 92 6.24 -18.52 4.45
N GLY A 93 5.07 -17.92 4.22
CA GLY A 93 4.93 -16.46 4.18
C GLY A 93 5.36 -15.86 2.84
N GLN A 94 5.03 -16.52 1.74
CA GLN A 94 5.04 -15.96 0.38
C GLN A 94 3.69 -16.25 -0.30
N LEU A 95 3.29 -15.40 -1.25
CA LEU A 95 2.09 -15.61 -2.05
C LEU A 95 2.44 -16.07 -3.46
N GLN A 96 1.95 -17.24 -3.86
CA GLN A 96 1.93 -17.64 -5.27
C GLN A 96 1.03 -16.73 -6.08
N GLN A 97 1.18 -16.82 -7.40
CA GLN A 97 0.31 -16.14 -8.35
C GLN A 97 -1.20 -16.42 -8.11
N THR A 98 -1.60 -17.66 -7.82
CA THR A 98 -3.00 -18.00 -7.54
C THR A 98 -3.49 -17.41 -6.21
N GLU A 99 -2.67 -17.52 -5.16
CA GLU A 99 -2.98 -17.00 -3.82
C GLU A 99 -3.07 -15.47 -3.83
N ALA A 100 -2.18 -14.80 -4.57
CA ALA A 100 -2.23 -13.37 -4.77
C ALA A 100 -3.51 -12.94 -5.50
N MET A 101 -3.94 -13.69 -6.53
CA MET A 101 -5.21 -13.42 -7.21
C MET A 101 -6.40 -13.55 -6.25
N GLU A 102 -6.46 -14.63 -5.48
CA GLU A 102 -7.52 -14.85 -4.47
C GLU A 102 -7.54 -13.74 -3.41
N ALA A 103 -6.36 -13.32 -2.94
CA ALA A 103 -6.23 -12.25 -1.97
C ALA A 103 -6.73 -10.90 -2.52
N LEU A 104 -6.42 -10.59 -3.78
CA LEU A 104 -6.91 -9.37 -4.43
C LEU A 104 -8.42 -9.39 -4.65
N GLN A 105 -8.97 -10.54 -5.05
CA GLN A 105 -10.42 -10.72 -5.18
C GLN A 105 -11.13 -10.55 -3.83
N HIS A 106 -10.55 -11.08 -2.75
CA HIS A 106 -11.04 -10.89 -1.40
C HIS A 106 -11.00 -9.41 -0.95
N ALA A 107 -9.96 -8.69 -1.36
CA ALA A 107 -9.85 -7.24 -1.16
C ALA A 107 -10.79 -6.41 -2.06
N GLY A 108 -11.56 -7.04 -2.95
CA GLY A 108 -12.55 -6.39 -3.81
C GLY A 108 -12.04 -6.01 -5.21
N PHE A 109 -10.81 -6.38 -5.56
CA PHE A 109 -10.27 -6.13 -6.90
C PHE A 109 -10.63 -7.26 -7.86
N GLN A 110 -11.34 -6.91 -8.93
CA GLN A 110 -11.67 -7.85 -10.01
C GLN A 110 -10.83 -7.52 -11.24
N LEU A 111 -9.77 -8.29 -11.45
CA LEU A 111 -8.88 -8.18 -12.60
C LEU A 111 -9.10 -9.37 -13.53
N ASP A 112 -9.02 -9.14 -14.84
CA ASP A 112 -8.89 -10.25 -15.78
C ASP A 112 -7.48 -10.88 -15.69
N ASP A 113 -7.34 -12.09 -16.24
CA ASP A 113 -6.09 -12.87 -16.16
C ASP A 113 -4.89 -12.14 -16.77
N MET A 114 -5.11 -11.37 -17.83
CA MET A 114 -4.04 -10.66 -18.56
C MET A 114 -3.54 -9.45 -17.74
N ALA A 115 -4.47 -8.66 -17.23
CA ALA A 115 -4.20 -7.51 -16.37
C ALA A 115 -3.47 -7.96 -15.10
N PHE A 116 -3.99 -9.00 -14.44
CA PHE A 116 -3.38 -9.55 -13.24
C PHE A 116 -1.98 -10.11 -13.51
N THR A 117 -1.80 -10.93 -14.55
CA THR A 117 -0.48 -11.51 -14.87
C THR A 117 0.55 -10.44 -15.20
N THR A 118 0.13 -9.36 -15.89
CA THR A 118 0.99 -8.22 -16.19
C THR A 118 1.40 -7.49 -14.91
N LEU A 119 0.43 -7.23 -14.02
CA LEU A 119 0.67 -6.57 -12.75
C LEU A 119 1.59 -7.40 -11.84
N PHE A 120 1.31 -8.69 -11.69
CA PHE A 120 2.11 -9.60 -10.87
C PHE A 120 3.59 -9.57 -11.28
N LYS A 121 3.88 -9.64 -12.59
CA LYS A 121 5.26 -9.56 -13.11
C LYS A 121 5.92 -8.21 -12.85
N ALA A 122 5.17 -7.11 -12.95
CA ALA A 122 5.71 -5.77 -12.71
C ALA A 122 6.16 -5.56 -11.25
N PHE A 123 5.50 -6.22 -10.30
CA PHE A 123 5.79 -6.14 -8.86
C PHE A 123 6.63 -7.31 -8.34
N ASN A 124 6.98 -8.28 -9.19
CA ASN A 124 7.89 -9.40 -8.87
C ASN A 124 9.17 -9.34 -9.73
N PRO A 125 10.06 -8.36 -9.51
CA PRO A 125 11.23 -8.12 -10.37
C PRO A 125 12.28 -9.23 -10.33
N ASP A 126 12.29 -10.05 -9.27
CA ASP A 126 13.18 -11.20 -9.14
C ASP A 126 12.66 -12.45 -9.90
N CYS A 127 11.46 -12.37 -10.49
CA CYS A 127 10.80 -13.42 -11.25
C CYS A 127 10.71 -14.76 -10.50
N THR A 128 10.65 -14.72 -9.17
CA THR A 128 10.65 -15.94 -8.36
C THR A 128 9.33 -16.72 -8.46
N HIS A 129 8.28 -16.15 -9.05
CA HIS A 129 6.89 -16.63 -9.07
C HIS A 129 6.13 -16.45 -7.75
N TRP A 130 6.72 -15.72 -6.80
CA TRP A 130 6.15 -15.48 -5.47
C TRP A 130 6.21 -14.01 -5.14
N LEU A 131 5.21 -13.49 -4.43
CA LEU A 131 5.29 -12.16 -3.82
C LEU A 131 5.70 -12.28 -2.37
N SER A 132 6.73 -11.53 -2.00
CA SER A 132 6.99 -11.15 -0.61
C SER A 132 5.90 -10.20 -0.09
N ILE A 133 5.84 -10.04 1.24
CA ILE A 133 4.88 -9.12 1.85
C ILE A 133 5.04 -7.67 1.39
N SER A 134 6.29 -7.23 1.17
CA SER A 134 6.56 -5.87 0.69
C SER A 134 6.08 -5.68 -0.75
N GLU A 135 6.28 -6.68 -1.62
CA GLU A 135 5.78 -6.63 -3.00
C GLU A 135 4.26 -6.70 -3.06
N TYR A 136 3.64 -7.54 -2.22
CA TYR A 136 2.18 -7.62 -2.10
C TYR A 136 1.57 -6.29 -1.63
N ILE A 137 2.13 -5.67 -0.57
CA ILE A 137 1.69 -4.35 -0.10
C ILE A 137 1.84 -3.30 -1.21
N ALA A 138 2.97 -3.28 -1.92
CA ALA A 138 3.20 -2.32 -3.00
C ALA A 138 2.22 -2.51 -4.16
N LEU A 139 1.92 -3.76 -4.53
CA LEU A 139 0.94 -4.10 -5.56
C LEU A 139 -0.47 -3.63 -5.16
N THR A 140 -0.91 -3.93 -3.93
CA THR A 140 -2.24 -3.52 -3.46
C THR A 140 -2.34 -2.00 -3.32
N LEU A 141 -1.28 -1.33 -2.89
CA LEU A 141 -1.20 0.13 -2.84
C LEU A 141 -1.38 0.76 -4.23
N PHE A 142 -0.71 0.21 -5.24
CA PHE A 142 -0.89 0.62 -6.63
C PHE A 142 -2.34 0.46 -7.09
N LEU A 143 -2.97 -0.69 -6.80
CA LEU A 143 -4.36 -0.93 -7.16
C LEU A 143 -5.33 0.05 -6.46
N GLN A 144 -5.08 0.37 -5.19
CA GLN A 144 -5.87 1.36 -4.48
C GLN A 144 -5.81 2.74 -5.16
N SER A 145 -4.61 3.21 -5.51
CA SER A 145 -4.42 4.47 -6.24
C SER A 145 -5.02 4.44 -7.64
N ALA A 146 -4.85 3.33 -8.35
CA ALA A 146 -5.40 3.12 -9.69
C ALA A 146 -6.93 3.16 -9.67
N SER A 147 -7.57 2.46 -8.73
CA SER A 147 -9.03 2.47 -8.56
C SER A 147 -9.54 3.86 -8.20
N ALA A 148 -8.94 4.54 -7.22
CA ALA A 148 -9.36 5.90 -6.84
C ALA A 148 -9.24 6.89 -8.02
N THR A 149 -8.14 6.79 -8.77
CA THR A 149 -7.91 7.62 -9.96
C THR A 149 -8.92 7.30 -11.07
N PHE A 150 -9.18 6.01 -11.32
CA PHE A 150 -10.14 5.57 -12.33
C PHE A 150 -11.56 6.03 -12.00
N GLU A 151 -12.00 5.86 -10.75
CA GLU A 151 -13.32 6.29 -10.26
C GLU A 151 -13.53 7.80 -10.37
N ALA A 152 -12.47 8.60 -10.17
CA ALA A 152 -12.54 10.05 -10.36
C ALA A 152 -12.88 10.45 -11.81
N PHE A 153 -12.48 9.63 -12.79
CA PHE A 153 -12.83 9.81 -14.20
C PHE A 153 -14.12 9.07 -14.62
N ASP A 154 -14.46 7.96 -13.96
CA ASP A 154 -15.67 7.16 -14.23
C ASP A 154 -16.86 7.54 -13.32
N GLN A 155 -17.26 8.81 -13.36
CA GLN A 155 -18.34 9.34 -12.50
C GLN A 155 -19.69 8.61 -12.66
N GLN A 156 -19.90 7.95 -13.81
CA GLN A 156 -21.13 7.22 -14.12
C GLN A 156 -21.02 5.71 -13.87
N LYS A 157 -19.89 5.24 -13.32
CA LYS A 157 -19.63 3.82 -13.01
C LYS A 157 -19.87 2.88 -14.19
N LYS A 158 -19.41 3.28 -15.38
CA LYS A 158 -19.54 2.49 -16.62
C LYS A 158 -18.47 1.42 -16.76
N GLY A 159 -17.39 1.49 -15.97
CA GLY A 159 -16.23 0.63 -16.10
C GLY A 159 -15.32 1.00 -17.28
N VAL A 160 -15.54 2.15 -17.92
CA VAL A 160 -14.74 2.62 -19.07
C VAL A 160 -14.59 4.15 -19.02
N VAL A 161 -13.36 4.63 -19.17
CA VAL A 161 -13.03 6.07 -19.25
C VAL A 161 -12.47 6.44 -20.62
N THR A 162 -12.73 7.68 -21.06
CA THR A 162 -12.10 8.25 -22.26
C THR A 162 -11.24 9.43 -21.84
N LEU A 163 -9.93 9.33 -22.03
CA LEU A 163 -8.95 10.32 -21.59
C LEU A 163 -8.20 10.90 -22.78
N ASN A 164 -8.00 12.22 -22.79
CA ASN A 164 -7.00 12.84 -23.65
C ASN A 164 -5.59 12.66 -23.05
N PHE A 165 -4.55 13.04 -23.80
CA PHE A 165 -3.16 12.86 -23.35
C PHE A 165 -2.86 13.56 -22.01
N ASN A 166 -3.34 14.78 -21.79
CA ASN A 166 -3.10 15.49 -20.53
C ASN A 166 -3.78 14.81 -19.33
N GLN A 167 -5.01 14.32 -19.54
CA GLN A 167 -5.74 13.55 -18.53
C GLN A 167 -5.05 12.20 -18.25
N TRP A 168 -4.49 11.57 -19.27
CA TRP A 168 -3.68 10.36 -19.12
C TRP A 168 -2.43 10.61 -18.28
N ILE A 169 -1.67 11.67 -18.55
CA ILE A 169 -0.50 12.05 -17.73
C ILE A 169 -0.91 12.36 -16.29
N TYR A 170 -2.01 13.08 -16.08
CA TYR A 170 -2.54 13.32 -14.74
C TYR A 170 -2.89 12.01 -14.04
N ALA A 171 -3.59 11.09 -14.72
CA ALA A 171 -3.98 9.82 -14.15
C ALA A 171 -2.77 8.99 -13.75
N THR A 172 -1.80 8.81 -14.65
CA THR A 172 -0.60 8.01 -14.36
C THR A 172 0.23 8.63 -13.24
N ALA A 173 0.39 9.95 -13.18
CA ALA A 173 1.13 10.63 -12.13
C ALA A 173 0.52 10.47 -10.72
N ASN A 174 -0.79 10.19 -10.62
CA ASN A 174 -1.48 9.95 -9.35
C ASN A 174 -1.52 8.46 -8.94
N VAL A 175 -1.13 7.57 -9.85
CA VAL A 175 -1.12 6.11 -9.62
C VAL A 175 0.26 5.59 -9.20
N VAL A 176 1.35 6.33 -9.50
CA VAL A 176 2.74 5.97 -9.15
C VAL A 176 3.40 6.97 -8.24
#